data_AF-A0A2M7T3W6-F1
#
_entry.id   AF-A0A2M7T3W6-F1
#
_cell.length_a   1.000
_cell.length_b   1.000
_cell.length_c   1.000
_cell.angle_alpha   90.00
_cell.angle_beta   90.00
_cell.angle_gamma   90.00
#
_symmetry.space_group_name_H-M   'P 1'
#
loop_
_entity.id
_entity.type
_entity.pdbx_description
1 polymer ?
#
loop_
_entity_poly.entity_id
_entity_poly.type
_entity_poly.pdbx_seq_one_letter_code
_entity_poly.pdbx_strand_id
1 'polypeptide(L)'
;MNEQLEVLQDKHMAQMSQLQQQKIQGAQQNQANNPGIRTVEEKKTTAGFVEEVGKFTIVDGGITLEEMVNALNSLGVTPKEMGSILRAIKAAGALQADIKET
;
A
#
# COMPACT_ATOMS: atom_id res chain seq x y z
N MET A 1 -1.03 58.45 27.98
CA MET A 1 -0.14 57.30 27.75
C MET A 1 -0.05 56.39 28.99
N ASN A 2 -1.10 56.29 29.83
CA ASN A 2 -1.11 55.39 31.00
C ASN A 2 -2.31 54.41 31.04
N GLU A 3 -3.30 54.55 30.15
CA GLU A 3 -4.48 53.67 30.11
C GLU A 3 -4.23 52.35 29.38
N GLN A 4 -3.25 52.31 28.46
CA GLN A 4 -2.91 51.08 27.72
C GLN A 4 -2.08 50.08 28.54
N LEU A 5 -1.42 50.51 29.62
CA LEU A 5 -0.57 49.65 30.44
C LEU A 5 -1.38 48.87 31.50
N GLU A 6 -2.49 49.43 31.97
CA GLU A 6 -3.41 48.80 32.94
C GLU A 6 -4.30 47.74 32.27
N VAL A 7 -4.84 48.05 31.08
CA VAL A 7 -5.61 47.10 30.26
C VAL A 7 -4.78 45.87 29.85
N LEU A 8 -3.45 46.03 29.69
CA LEU A 8 -2.56 44.94 29.34
C LEU A 8 -2.33 43.96 30.52
N GLN A 9 -2.33 44.45 31.75
CA GLN A 9 -2.17 43.62 32.95
C GLN A 9 -3.47 42.88 33.31
N ASP A 10 -4.62 43.53 33.13
CA ASP A 10 -5.93 42.95 33.43
C ASP A 10 -6.26 41.80 32.46
N LYS A 11 -5.92 41.96 31.18
CA LYS A 11 -6.02 40.90 30.16
C LYS A 11 -5.12 39.70 30.48
N HIS A 12 -3.93 39.94 31.04
CA HIS A 12 -2.95 38.89 31.34
C HIS A 12 -3.35 38.07 32.59
N MET A 13 -3.93 38.73 33.60
CA MET A 13 -4.45 38.05 34.80
C MET A 13 -5.70 37.20 34.49
N ALA A 14 -6.60 37.70 33.62
CA ALA A 14 -7.74 36.94 33.13
C ALA A 14 -7.34 35.67 32.38
N GLN A 15 -6.28 35.74 31.56
CA GLN A 15 -5.74 34.57 30.84
C GLN A 15 -5.08 33.54 31.77
N MET A 16 -4.35 33.99 32.80
CA MET A 16 -3.72 33.10 33.77
C MET A 16 -4.76 32.37 34.64
N SER A 17 -5.87 33.04 34.99
CA SER A 17 -7.00 32.41 35.70
C SER A 17 -7.76 31.40 34.83
N GLN A 18 -7.92 31.68 33.53
CA GLN A 18 -8.54 30.74 32.59
C GLN A 18 -7.71 29.47 32.36
N LEU A 19 -6.38 29.59 32.33
CA LEU A 19 -5.50 28.42 32.17
C LEU A 19 -5.49 27.53 33.43
N GLN A 20 -5.74 28.10 34.62
CA GLN A 20 -5.90 27.33 35.86
C GLN A 20 -7.28 26.67 35.95
N GLN A 21 -8.35 27.30 35.46
CA GLN A 21 -9.69 26.70 35.44
C GLN A 21 -9.83 25.54 34.43
N GLN A 22 -9.04 25.52 33.35
CA GLN A 22 -9.02 24.38 32.42
C GLN A 22 -8.39 23.11 33.01
N LYS A 23 -7.50 23.22 34.01
CA LYS A 23 -6.84 22.03 34.61
C LYS A 23 -7.69 21.30 35.64
N ILE A 24 -8.78 21.90 36.13
CA ILE A 24 -9.56 21.34 37.26
C ILE A 24 -10.85 20.62 36.80
N GLN A 25 -11.19 20.64 35.50
CA GLN A 25 -12.46 20.07 34.98
C GLN A 25 -12.32 18.88 34.01
N GLY A 26 -11.10 18.41 33.72
CA GLY A 26 -10.89 17.22 32.86
C GLY A 26 -10.59 15.91 33.61
N ALA A 27 -10.25 16.00 34.90
CA ALA A 27 -10.01 14.84 35.76
C ALA A 27 -11.33 14.41 36.45
N GLN A 28 -12.35 14.11 35.65
CA GLN A 28 -13.55 13.39 36.05
C GLN A 28 -14.42 13.17 34.81
N GLN A 29 -14.41 11.94 34.31
CA GLN A 29 -15.55 11.19 33.76
C GLN A 29 -15.12 10.32 32.57
N ASN A 30 -14.63 9.13 32.94
CA ASN A 30 -14.81 7.93 32.12
C ASN A 30 -16.30 7.81 31.77
N GLN A 31 -16.64 7.86 30.48
CA GLN A 31 -17.55 6.90 29.84
C GLN A 31 -17.81 7.23 28.38
N ALA A 32 -17.82 6.14 27.61
CA ALA A 32 -18.71 5.91 26.48
C ALA A 32 -18.35 6.56 25.13
N ASN A 33 -17.97 5.66 24.22
CA ASN A 33 -18.43 5.61 22.84
C ASN A 33 -17.84 6.61 21.85
N ASN A 34 -16.60 6.34 21.42
CA ASN A 34 -16.18 6.69 20.06
C ASN A 34 -16.33 5.44 19.16
N PRO A 35 -17.32 5.38 18.24
CA PRO A 35 -17.46 4.27 17.29
C PRO A 35 -16.37 4.23 16.19
N GLY A 36 -15.24 4.93 16.37
CA GLY A 36 -14.24 5.15 15.32
C GLY A 36 -12.90 4.44 15.47
N ILE A 37 -12.57 3.87 16.64
CA ILE A 37 -11.30 3.17 16.83
C ILE A 37 -11.60 1.73 17.25
N ARG A 38 -11.73 0.85 16.25
CA ARG A 38 -11.54 -0.60 16.44
C ARG A 38 -10.04 -0.84 16.34
N THR A 39 -9.38 -1.06 17.47
CA THR A 39 -8.05 -1.66 17.43
C THR A 39 -8.25 -3.10 16.97
N VAL A 40 -7.86 -3.38 15.72
CA VAL A 40 -7.86 -4.74 15.19
C VAL A 40 -6.70 -5.45 15.87
N GLU A 41 -6.99 -6.44 16.71
CA GLU A 41 -5.95 -7.31 17.26
C GLU A 41 -5.23 -7.99 16.10
N GLU A 42 -3.92 -7.72 15.97
CA GLU A 42 -3.09 -8.39 14.98
C GLU A 42 -3.02 -9.88 15.31
N LYS A 43 -3.62 -10.70 14.44
CA LYS A 43 -3.53 -12.15 14.48
C LYS A 43 -2.07 -12.53 14.21
N LYS A 44 -1.29 -12.81 15.27
CA LYS A 44 0.04 -13.40 15.11
C LYS A 44 -0.09 -14.81 14.56
N THR A 45 0.08 -14.95 13.25
CA THR A 45 0.21 -16.26 12.60
C THR A 45 1.66 -16.72 12.75
N THR A 46 1.91 -17.67 13.65
CA THR A 46 3.16 -18.43 13.65
C THR A 46 3.06 -19.51 12.58
N ALA A 47 3.50 -19.20 11.36
CA ALA A 47 3.60 -20.20 10.30
C ALA A 47 4.83 -21.08 10.56
N GLY A 48 4.60 -22.28 11.09
CA GLY A 48 5.61 -23.33 11.11
C GLY A 48 5.71 -23.94 9.71
N PHE A 49 6.82 -23.70 9.01
CA PHE A 49 7.13 -24.40 7.77
C PHE A 49 7.74 -25.75 8.12
N VAL A 50 6.98 -26.82 7.96
CA VAL A 50 7.55 -28.17 7.83
C VAL A 50 7.75 -28.37 6.34
N GLU A 51 9.01 -28.36 5.91
CA GLU A 51 9.39 -28.64 4.53
C GLU A 51 9.19 -30.14 4.30
N GLU A 52 8.00 -30.53 3.82
CA GLU A 52 7.84 -31.82 3.18
C GLU A 52 8.66 -31.77 1.89
N VAL A 53 9.45 -32.81 1.62
CA VAL A 53 10.24 -32.95 0.39
C VAL A 53 9.29 -32.82 -0.81
N GLY A 54 9.25 -31.63 -1.39
CA GLY A 54 8.30 -31.27 -2.42
C GLY A 54 8.49 -32.18 -3.62
N LYS A 55 7.44 -32.92 -3.99
CA LYS A 55 7.42 -33.59 -5.29
C LYS A 55 7.36 -32.50 -6.37
N PHE A 56 8.37 -32.44 -7.21
CA PHE A 56 8.31 -31.68 -8.45
C PHE A 56 7.22 -32.29 -9.33
N THR A 57 6.09 -31.61 -9.44
CA THR A 57 5.06 -31.90 -10.45
C THR A 57 5.30 -30.99 -11.64
N ILE A 58 5.37 -31.57 -12.83
CA ILE A 58 5.25 -30.80 -14.07
C ILE A 58 3.81 -30.29 -14.12
N VAL A 59 3.64 -28.98 -14.16
CA VAL A 59 2.33 -28.36 -14.37
C VAL A 59 2.03 -28.44 -15.86
N ASP A 60 1.07 -29.28 -16.24
CA ASP A 60 0.50 -29.33 -17.60
C ASP A 60 -0.35 -28.07 -17.82
N GLY A 61 0.31 -26.93 -17.98
CA GLY A 61 -0.37 -25.63 -17.99
C GLY A 61 0.55 -24.54 -18.49
N GLY A 62 0.74 -24.48 -19.80
CA GLY A 62 1.44 -23.41 -20.48
C GLY A 62 0.82 -23.19 -21.85
N ILE A 63 0.81 -21.93 -22.29
CA ILE A 63 0.51 -21.57 -23.67
C ILE A 63 1.75 -21.86 -24.53
N THR A 64 1.58 -22.51 -25.67
CA THR A 64 2.65 -22.70 -26.65
C THR A 64 2.96 -21.38 -27.37
N LEU A 65 4.19 -21.24 -27.88
CA LEU A 65 4.56 -20.08 -28.68
C LEU A 65 3.69 -19.95 -29.93
N GLU A 66 3.28 -21.07 -30.52
CA GLU A 66 2.40 -21.09 -31.68
C GLU A 66 1.01 -20.51 -31.34
N GLU A 67 0.39 -20.96 -30.25
CA GLU A 67 -0.88 -20.41 -29.78
C GLU A 67 -0.78 -18.91 -29.48
N MET A 68 0.34 -18.47 -28.92
CA MET A 68 0.59 -17.05 -28.67
C MET A 68 0.70 -16.25 -29.96
N VAL A 69 1.47 -16.73 -30.93
CA VAL A 69 1.64 -16.08 -32.25
C VAL A 69 0.29 -16.01 -32.98
N ASN A 70 -0.49 -17.09 -32.94
CA ASN A 70 -1.81 -17.14 -33.55
C ASN A 70 -2.78 -16.14 -32.90
N ALA A 71 -2.75 -16.00 -31.57
CA ALA A 71 -3.54 -15.00 -30.86
C ALA A 71 -3.12 -13.57 -31.21
N LEU A 72 -1.82 -13.28 -31.32
CA LEU A 72 -1.35 -11.95 -31.71
C LEU A 72 -1.68 -11.64 -33.18
N ASN A 73 -1.58 -12.63 -34.07
CA ASN A 73 -1.95 -12.49 -35.47
C ASN A 73 -3.45 -12.21 -35.64
N SER A 74 -4.32 -12.89 -34.87
CA SER A 74 -5.76 -12.65 -34.91
C SER A 74 -6.16 -11.27 -34.39
N LEU A 75 -5.33 -10.66 -33.53
CA LEU A 75 -5.46 -9.28 -33.07
C LEU A 75 -4.92 -8.24 -34.07
N GLY A 76 -4.36 -8.68 -35.21
CA GLY A 76 -3.83 -7.81 -36.26
C GLY A 76 -2.44 -7.24 -35.97
N VAL A 77 -1.69 -7.84 -35.03
CA VAL A 77 -0.32 -7.43 -34.72
C VAL A 77 0.59 -7.74 -35.90
N THR A 78 1.36 -6.74 -36.35
CA THR A 78 2.28 -6.92 -37.49
C THR A 78 3.51 -7.76 -37.08
N PRO A 79 4.20 -8.44 -38.02
CA PRO A 79 5.42 -9.20 -37.71
C PRO A 79 6.50 -8.38 -37.00
N LYS A 80 6.63 -7.08 -37.37
CA LYS A 80 7.56 -6.15 -36.73
C LYS A 80 7.21 -5.89 -35.27
N GLU A 81 5.93 -5.71 -34.96
CA GLU A 81 5.44 -5.54 -33.59
C GLU A 81 5.56 -6.85 -32.80
N MET A 82 5.28 -7.98 -33.44
CA MET A 82 5.41 -9.30 -32.86
C MET A 82 6.86 -9.56 -32.43
N GLY A 83 7.85 -9.21 -33.27
CA GLY A 83 9.26 -9.25 -32.91
C GLY A 83 9.60 -8.40 -31.69
N SER A 84 9.00 -7.20 -31.56
CA SER A 84 9.18 -6.35 -30.37
C SER A 84 8.59 -6.95 -29.11
N ILE A 85 7.40 -7.56 -29.19
CA ILE A 85 6.76 -8.26 -28.06
C ILE A 85 7.60 -9.46 -27.63
N LEU A 86 8.03 -10.30 -28.57
CA LEU A 86 8.85 -11.48 -28.29
C LEU A 86 10.20 -11.10 -27.65
N ARG A 87 10.82 -10.00 -28.10
CA ARG A 87 12.04 -9.46 -27.47
C ARG A 87 11.80 -8.97 -26.06
N ALA A 88 10.67 -8.32 -25.79
CA ALA A 88 10.33 -7.87 -24.45
C ALA A 88 10.13 -9.06 -23.49
N ILE A 89 9.46 -10.12 -23.95
CA ILE A 89 9.26 -11.36 -23.18
C ILE A 89 10.59 -12.09 -22.97
N LYS A 90 11.46 -12.14 -23.99
CA LYS A 90 12.84 -12.65 -23.86
C LYS A 90 13.64 -11.86 -22.82
N ALA A 91 13.59 -10.52 -22.88
CA ALA A 91 14.30 -9.64 -21.94
C ALA A 91 13.76 -9.76 -20.50
N ALA A 92 12.48 -10.09 -20.33
CA ALA A 92 11.88 -10.39 -19.04
C ALA A 92 12.31 -11.76 -18.48
N GLY A 93 13.07 -12.55 -19.23
CA GLY A 93 13.49 -13.91 -18.84
C GLY A 93 12.37 -14.95 -18.97
N ALA A 94 11.23 -14.59 -19.56
CA ALA A 94 10.08 -15.47 -19.71
C ALA A 94 10.12 -16.33 -20.99
N LEU A 95 11.04 -16.02 -21.91
CA LEU A 95 11.21 -16.75 -23.17
C LEU A 95 12.69 -16.95 -23.51
N GLN A 96 13.12 -18.21 -23.57
CA GLN A 96 14.47 -18.58 -23.99
C GLN A 96 14.48 -18.94 -25.48
N ALA A 97 14.69 -17.95 -26.35
CA ALA A 97 14.72 -18.15 -27.80
C ALA A 97 15.63 -17.13 -28.51
N ASP A 98 16.16 -17.48 -29.68
CA ASP A 98 16.87 -16.54 -30.54
C ASP A 98 15.95 -15.98 -31.62
N ILE A 99 15.70 -14.67 -31.54
CA ILE A 99 14.80 -13.96 -32.44
C ILE A 99 15.67 -13.41 -33.57
N LYS A 100 15.46 -13.92 -34.78
CA LYS A 100 16.13 -13.42 -35.99
C LYS A 100 15.32 -12.25 -36.56
N GLU A 101 16.00 -11.15 -36.85
CA GLU A 101 15.41 -10.10 -37.69
C GLU A 101 15.54 -10.53 -39.16
N THR A 102 14.40 -10.57 -39.86
CA THR A 102 14.29 -10.79 -41.30
C THR A 102 14.00 -9.49 -42.01
#